data_AF-A0A3D1IVV5-F1
#
_entry.id   AF-A0A3D1IVV5-F1
#
_cell.length_a   1.000
_cell.length_b   1.000
_cell.length_c   1.000
_cell.angle_alpha   90.00
_cell.angle_beta   90.00
_cell.angle_gamma   90.00
#
_symmetry.space_group_name_H-M   'P 1'
#
loop_
_entity.id
_entity.type
_entity.pdbx_description
1 polymer ?
#
loop_
_entity_poly.entity_id
_entity_poly.type
_entity_poly.pdbx_seq_one_letter_code
_entity_poly.pdbx_strand_id
1 'polypeptide(L)'
;MPNSDLSVQRKLVAALLDGRRYPHVAKTVRLIETHISWVLLAGRYAYKIKKAVDLDFLNFTQLDARRFFCTEEIRLNRRLAPKIYLNVVAIGGSPERPQFGAQPAIEYAVRMRRFASSRLMDNLLEHDRILPQHIDRLAAVVAAFHQHSPVAATESPFGTAAAIHGPMLQTFEQLCVMTGVAQPDTVDALQVAFEAEYRTCQDTFSERRAHGFVRECHGDLHLGNIALIGDEPVPFDCIEFDPALRWIDIINDVAFTLMDLLHRARPQLAYRFLNAYLEASGDYAGVALLRFYCAGRALVRAKINAIQAMQLALSRQPSEAARSACGEFLALAAKCVARREPALIITHGLPGSGKTTFAQIALERFQAIRIRSDVERKRLFGLAALDDSRGAMYGDDATQRTYAHLLQTARMLLTAGVPVIVDAAFLRQAQRAPFQQLAQDMDVPFAIAAMNVDRQILGTRITQRLAEATDASEADLDVLTSLQATQETLAPHELRYTVRFVNSGRDAADAGNWLVLEKVISAETADPRQ
;
A
#
# COMPACT_ATOMS: atom_id res chain seq x y z
N MET A 1 9.35 37.22 19.78
CA MET A 1 10.78 36.86 19.76
C MET A 1 10.92 35.39 19.37
N PRO A 2 11.12 35.03 18.09
CA PRO A 2 10.93 33.64 17.65
C PRO A 2 12.18 32.72 17.76
N ASN A 3 13.30 33.14 18.37
CA ASN A 3 14.60 32.46 18.15
C ASN A 3 15.42 32.09 19.41
N SER A 4 14.95 32.35 20.64
CA SER A 4 15.72 32.01 21.85
C SER A 4 15.80 30.50 22.05
N ASP A 5 14.67 29.80 21.93
CA ASP A 5 14.56 28.41 22.36
C ASP A 5 15.21 27.45 21.38
N LEU A 6 15.10 27.72 20.07
CA LEU A 6 15.83 26.95 19.05
C LEU A 6 17.35 27.17 19.16
N SER A 7 17.79 28.37 19.52
CA SER A 7 19.22 28.66 19.80
C SER A 7 19.72 27.89 21.02
N VAL A 8 18.92 27.85 22.10
CA VAL A 8 19.18 27.04 23.29
C VAL A 8 19.24 25.54 22.93
N GLN A 9 18.31 25.05 22.12
CA GLN A 9 18.32 23.66 21.64
C GLN A 9 19.57 23.36 20.80
N ARG A 10 20.02 24.27 19.94
CA ARG A 10 21.26 24.06 19.16
C ARG A 10 22.47 23.87 20.06
N LYS A 11 22.58 24.63 21.16
CA LYS A 11 23.64 24.43 22.17
C LYS A 11 23.53 23.05 22.83
N LEU A 12 22.31 22.67 23.24
CA LEU A 12 22.02 21.35 23.82
C LEU A 12 22.42 20.21 22.87
N VAL A 13 21.98 20.29 21.60
CA VAL A 13 22.26 19.27 20.58
C VAL A 13 23.77 19.21 20.29
N ALA A 14 24.44 20.36 20.17
CA ALA A 14 25.90 20.41 19.99
C ALA A 14 26.64 19.75 21.16
N ALA A 15 26.23 20.02 22.40
CA ALA A 15 26.80 19.38 23.58
C ALA A 15 26.57 17.86 23.59
N LEU A 16 25.40 17.40 23.14
CA LEU A 16 25.05 15.97 23.03
C LEU A 16 25.78 15.23 21.89
N LEU A 17 26.63 15.90 21.09
CA LEU A 17 27.56 15.21 20.19
C LEU A 17 28.73 14.55 20.93
N ASP A 18 29.00 14.96 22.19
CA ASP A 18 29.95 14.28 23.05
C ASP A 18 29.39 12.94 23.55
N GLY A 19 29.92 11.85 23.01
CA GLY A 19 29.54 10.48 23.34
C GLY A 19 29.66 10.10 24.82
N ARG A 20 30.49 10.83 25.61
CA ARG A 20 30.66 10.60 27.06
C ARG A 20 29.43 11.01 27.88
N ARG A 21 28.49 11.74 27.29
CA ARG A 21 27.26 12.20 27.96
C ARG A 21 26.14 11.16 27.97
N TYR A 22 26.29 10.05 27.25
CA TYR A 22 25.28 9.01 27.15
C TYR A 22 25.44 7.98 28.27
N PRO A 23 24.33 7.42 28.80
CA PRO A 23 24.37 6.41 29.85
C PRO A 23 24.88 5.03 29.35
N HIS A 24 25.29 4.95 28.09
CA HIS A 24 25.82 3.75 27.44
C HIS A 24 27.00 4.15 26.56
N VAL A 25 27.81 3.15 26.16
CA VAL A 25 28.92 3.38 25.24
C VAL A 25 28.42 3.98 23.92
N ALA A 26 28.89 5.18 23.60
CA ALA A 26 28.68 5.86 22.33
C ALA A 26 30.01 6.51 21.91
N LYS A 27 30.83 5.81 21.11
CA LYS A 27 32.15 6.33 20.70
C LYS A 27 32.03 7.58 19.82
N THR A 28 31.04 7.57 18.93
CA THR A 28 30.71 8.67 18.04
C THR A 28 29.20 8.88 18.05
N VAL A 29 28.79 10.15 17.90
CA VAL A 29 27.40 10.54 17.78
C VAL A 29 27.23 11.25 16.45
N ARG A 30 26.35 10.73 15.59
CA ARG A 30 26.01 11.37 14.32
C ARG A 30 24.67 12.09 14.46
N LEU A 31 24.64 13.35 14.03
CA LEU A 31 23.40 14.12 13.93
C LEU A 31 22.76 13.91 12.56
N ILE A 32 21.45 13.66 12.55
CA ILE A 32 20.58 13.81 11.39
C ILE A 32 19.58 14.90 11.74
N GLU A 33 19.47 15.92 10.90
CA GLU A 33 18.54 17.02 11.08
C GLU A 33 17.38 16.86 10.10
N THR A 34 16.14 16.94 10.60
CA THR A 34 14.92 17.00 9.79
C THR A 34 14.26 18.38 9.93
N HIS A 35 13.17 18.64 9.22
CA HIS A 35 12.44 19.91 9.32
C HIS A 35 11.99 20.23 10.76
N ILE A 36 11.58 19.21 11.52
CA ILE A 36 10.96 19.37 12.85
C ILE A 36 11.69 18.63 13.98
N SER A 37 12.83 17.99 13.71
CA SER A 37 13.55 17.20 14.71
C SER A 37 15.06 17.15 14.50
N TRP A 38 15.77 16.83 15.59
CA TRP A 38 17.16 16.43 15.65
C TRP A 38 17.22 14.95 16.02
N VAL A 39 17.92 14.12 15.25
CA VAL A 39 18.10 12.69 15.54
C VAL A 39 19.57 12.42 15.80
N LEU A 40 19.89 12.08 17.05
CA LEU A 40 21.24 11.76 17.52
C LEU A 40 21.44 10.25 17.51
N LEU A 41 22.29 9.75 16.60
CA LEU A 41 22.65 8.34 16.50
C LEU A 41 23.85 8.04 17.41
N ALA A 42 23.60 7.44 18.57
CA ALA A 42 24.57 7.21 19.63
C ALA A 42 24.69 5.71 19.96
N GLY A 43 25.73 5.05 19.45
CA GLY A 43 25.92 3.61 19.64
C GLY A 43 24.75 2.79 19.09
N ARG A 44 24.11 1.99 19.96
CA ARG A 44 22.95 1.14 19.64
C ARG A 44 21.60 1.88 19.64
N TYR A 45 21.58 3.15 20.02
CA TYR A 45 20.37 3.93 20.19
C TYR A 45 20.33 5.15 19.26
N ALA A 46 19.12 5.65 19.03
CA ALA A 46 18.86 6.93 18.43
C ALA A 46 18.00 7.76 19.40
N TYR A 47 18.24 9.07 19.46
CA TYR A 47 17.49 10.00 20.29
C TYR A 47 16.91 11.10 19.40
N LYS A 48 15.59 11.15 19.27
CA LYS A 48 14.88 12.16 18.47
C LYS A 48 14.37 13.27 19.40
N ILE A 49 14.89 14.48 19.22
CA ILE A 49 14.52 15.70 19.94
C ILE A 49 13.71 16.57 18.99
N LYS A 50 12.52 17.00 19.41
CA LYS A 50 11.66 17.87 18.59
C LYS A 50 12.21 19.29 18.59
N LYS A 51 12.24 19.94 17.42
CA LYS A 51 12.71 21.33 17.29
C LYS A 51 11.69 22.28 17.92
N ALA A 52 12.16 23.29 18.65
CA ALA A 52 11.34 24.37 19.18
C ALA A 52 10.98 25.34 18.03
N VAL A 53 10.04 24.92 17.19
CA VAL A 53 9.56 25.66 16.02
C VAL A 53 8.04 25.77 16.05
N ASP A 54 7.54 26.82 15.42
CA ASP A 54 6.13 26.99 15.07
C ASP A 54 6.04 26.99 13.54
N LEU A 55 5.39 25.98 13.00
CA LEU A 55 5.03 25.86 11.59
C LEU A 55 3.50 25.95 11.57
N ASP A 56 2.90 26.52 10.52
CA ASP A 56 1.44 26.76 10.49
C ASP A 56 0.57 25.50 10.77
N PHE A 57 1.15 24.30 10.62
CA PHE A 57 0.53 23.00 10.88
C PHE A 57 1.00 22.32 12.20
N LEU A 58 1.91 22.94 12.96
CA LEU A 58 2.58 22.34 14.11
C LEU A 58 3.26 23.38 15.02
N ASN A 59 2.94 23.36 16.31
CA ASN A 59 3.63 24.19 17.31
C ASN A 59 4.37 23.36 18.38
N PHE A 60 5.70 23.39 18.35
CA PHE A 60 6.60 22.75 19.31
C PHE A 60 7.39 23.77 20.15
N THR A 61 6.98 25.04 20.19
CA THR A 61 7.72 26.09 20.93
C THR A 61 7.76 25.81 22.43
N GLN A 62 6.66 25.30 22.99
CA GLN A 62 6.54 25.00 24.42
C GLN A 62 7.15 23.63 24.76
N LEU A 63 7.87 23.55 25.88
CA LEU A 63 8.49 22.30 26.36
C LEU A 63 7.44 21.21 26.63
N ASP A 64 6.29 21.57 27.21
CA ASP A 64 5.19 20.63 27.47
C ASP A 64 4.59 20.07 26.18
N ALA A 65 4.50 20.87 25.12
CA ALA A 65 4.09 20.39 23.80
C ALA A 65 5.08 19.35 23.26
N ARG A 66 6.40 19.62 23.37
CA ARG A 66 7.42 18.65 22.96
C ARG A 66 7.36 17.36 23.76
N ARG A 67 7.12 17.44 25.08
CA ARG A 67 6.89 16.26 25.94
C ARG A 67 5.67 15.46 25.49
N PHE A 68 4.54 16.14 25.25
CA PHE A 68 3.30 15.54 24.80
C PHE A 68 3.51 14.78 23.49
N PHE A 69 4.08 15.44 22.47
CA PHE A 69 4.29 14.80 21.18
C PHE A 69 5.39 13.72 21.18
N CYS A 70 6.39 13.79 22.07
CA CYS A 70 7.29 12.65 22.28
C CYS A 70 6.54 11.42 22.82
N THR A 71 5.54 11.65 23.68
CA THR A 71 4.70 10.59 24.24
C THR A 71 3.76 10.02 23.19
N GLU A 72 3.14 10.88 22.37
CA GLU A 72 2.31 10.46 21.24
C GLU A 72 3.10 9.67 20.20
N GLU A 73 4.32 10.09 19.88
CA GLU A 73 5.19 9.36 18.97
C GLU A 73 5.48 7.93 19.47
N ILE A 74 5.73 7.77 20.77
CA ILE A 74 5.86 6.44 21.39
C ILE A 74 4.54 5.65 21.30
N ARG A 75 3.40 6.26 21.65
CA ARG A 75 2.08 5.61 21.64
C ARG A 75 1.75 5.07 20.24
N LEU A 76 1.90 5.93 19.23
CA LEU A 76 1.52 5.63 17.85
C LEU A 76 2.46 4.61 17.22
N ASN A 77 3.77 4.78 17.38
CA ASN A 77 4.73 3.93 16.68
C ASN A 77 4.93 2.56 17.32
N ARG A 78 4.68 2.39 18.62
CA ARG A 78 4.76 1.06 19.25
C ARG A 78 3.74 0.05 18.73
N ARG A 79 2.68 0.51 18.04
CA ARG A 79 1.68 -0.35 17.40
C ARG A 79 2.28 -1.21 16.28
N LEU A 80 3.26 -0.66 15.55
CA LEU A 80 3.93 -1.32 14.42
C LEU A 80 5.41 -1.63 14.72
N ALA A 81 6.06 -0.82 15.55
CA ALA A 81 7.49 -0.88 15.83
C ALA A 81 7.85 -0.89 17.33
N PRO A 82 7.27 -1.80 18.15
CA PRO A 82 7.48 -1.80 19.61
C PRO A 82 8.94 -2.05 20.01
N LYS A 83 9.72 -2.73 19.16
CA LYS A 83 11.15 -2.97 19.39
C LYS A 83 12.02 -1.75 19.02
N ILE A 84 11.53 -0.83 18.20
CA ILE A 84 12.24 0.40 17.83
C ILE A 84 11.99 1.48 18.87
N TYR A 85 10.74 1.72 19.28
CA TYR A 85 10.36 2.84 20.15
C TYR A 85 10.39 2.46 21.64
N LEU A 86 11.41 2.92 22.37
CA LEU A 86 11.72 2.43 23.71
C LEU A 86 11.09 3.21 24.84
N ASN A 87 11.24 4.53 24.89
CA ASN A 87 10.61 5.42 25.88
C ASN A 87 10.88 6.89 25.56
N VAL A 88 10.17 7.78 26.25
CA VAL A 88 10.55 9.20 26.34
C VAL A 88 11.57 9.36 27.47
N VAL A 89 12.64 10.12 27.22
CA VAL A 89 13.66 10.45 28.22
C VAL A 89 13.70 11.96 28.45
N ALA A 90 13.76 12.36 29.71
CA ALA A 90 14.05 13.74 30.10
C ALA A 90 15.54 14.04 29.89
N ILE A 91 15.84 15.29 29.55
CA ILE A 91 17.19 15.84 29.49
C ILE A 91 17.17 17.07 30.41
N GLY A 92 17.88 16.99 31.54
CA GLY A 92 18.04 18.09 32.49
C GLY A 92 19.45 18.69 32.44
N GLY A 93 19.80 19.47 33.46
CA GLY A 93 21.09 20.18 33.54
C GLY A 93 21.03 21.55 32.86
N SER A 94 22.12 21.95 32.21
CA SER A 94 22.17 23.15 31.38
C SER A 94 22.30 22.80 29.89
N PRO A 95 21.98 23.72 28.96
CA PRO A 95 22.18 23.49 27.52
C PRO A 95 23.63 23.15 27.16
N GLU A 96 24.62 23.67 27.88
CA GLU A 96 26.04 23.37 27.69
C GLU A 96 26.46 22.07 28.39
N ARG A 97 25.72 21.66 29.42
CA ARG A 97 25.97 20.44 30.19
C ARG A 97 24.70 19.57 30.35
N PRO A 98 24.11 19.09 29.24
CA PRO A 98 22.89 18.29 29.30
C PRO A 98 23.18 16.90 29.90
N GLN A 99 22.20 16.39 30.66
CA GLN A 99 22.25 15.08 31.30
C GLN A 99 20.92 14.33 31.11
N PHE A 100 20.99 13.13 30.53
CA PHE A 100 19.83 12.24 30.39
C PHE A 100 19.31 11.79 31.76
N GLY A 101 17.99 11.84 31.93
CA GLY A 101 17.28 11.45 33.16
C GLY A 101 17.29 12.50 34.28
N ALA A 102 18.04 13.59 34.14
CA ALA A 102 18.09 14.65 35.15
C ALA A 102 16.82 15.53 35.13
N GLN A 103 16.49 16.10 36.30
CA GLN A 103 15.38 17.02 36.52
C GLN A 103 15.88 18.34 37.14
N PRO A 104 15.18 19.47 36.95
CA PRO A 104 14.04 19.64 36.04
C PRO A 104 14.47 19.45 34.57
N ALA A 105 13.58 18.85 33.77
CA ALA A 105 13.82 18.67 32.35
C ALA A 105 13.90 20.04 31.66
N ILE A 106 14.96 20.25 30.88
CA ILE A 106 15.08 21.37 29.95
C ILE A 106 14.70 20.94 28.51
N GLU A 107 14.68 19.63 28.24
CA GLU A 107 14.24 19.05 26.98
C GLU A 107 13.79 17.59 27.15
N TYR A 108 13.07 17.05 26.16
CA TYR A 108 12.71 15.64 26.05
C TYR A 108 13.21 15.03 24.74
N ALA A 109 13.47 13.72 24.77
CA ALA A 109 13.78 12.96 23.56
C ALA A 109 13.02 11.64 23.51
N VAL A 110 12.66 11.20 22.31
CA VAL A 110 12.23 9.84 22.03
C VAL A 110 13.48 8.98 21.90
N ARG A 111 13.67 8.02 22.81
CA ARG A 111 14.75 7.04 22.74
C ARG A 111 14.29 5.84 21.91
N MET A 112 15.10 5.49 20.91
CA MET A 112 14.82 4.42 19.96
C MET A 112 15.99 3.44 19.86
N ARG A 113 15.73 2.19 19.47
CA ARG A 113 16.78 1.30 18.95
C ARG A 113 17.17 1.76 17.56
N ARG A 114 18.46 1.94 17.35
CA ARG A 114 19.00 2.30 16.04
C ARG A 114 19.02 1.08 15.14
N PHE A 115 18.67 1.27 13.88
CA PHE A 115 18.94 0.34 12.78
C PHE A 115 19.74 1.05 11.68
N ALA A 116 20.32 0.30 10.75
CA ALA A 116 21.09 0.87 9.66
C ALA A 116 20.16 1.46 8.59
N SER A 117 20.43 2.66 8.09
CA SER A 117 19.61 3.30 7.04
C SER A 117 19.55 2.46 5.76
N SER A 118 20.58 1.66 5.46
CA SER A 118 20.58 0.69 4.36
C SER A 118 19.53 -0.43 4.50
N ARG A 119 18.81 -0.49 5.63
CA ARG A 119 17.69 -1.41 5.86
C ARG A 119 16.32 -0.78 5.58
N LEU A 120 16.26 0.52 5.27
CA LEU A 120 15.03 1.16 4.81
C LEU A 120 14.61 0.55 3.46
N MET A 121 13.31 0.35 3.26
CA MET A 121 12.81 -0.35 2.08
C MET A 121 13.04 0.44 0.79
N ASP A 122 13.07 1.77 0.83
CA ASP A 122 13.45 2.60 -0.31
C ASP A 122 14.90 2.33 -0.75
N ASN A 123 15.85 2.35 0.18
CA ASN A 123 17.25 2.04 -0.08
C ASN A 123 17.43 0.59 -0.56
N LEU A 124 16.72 -0.37 0.04
CA LEU A 124 16.77 -1.77 -0.39
C LEU A 124 16.18 -1.95 -1.80
N LEU A 125 15.13 -1.21 -2.14
CA LEU A 125 14.49 -1.28 -3.46
C LEU A 125 15.43 -0.76 -4.56
N GLU A 126 16.14 0.33 -4.30
CA GLU A 126 17.14 0.90 -5.21
C GLU A 126 18.30 -0.06 -5.53
N HIS A 127 18.53 -1.05 -4.65
CA HIS A 127 19.57 -2.08 -4.82
C HIS A 127 18.99 -3.47 -5.14
N ASP A 128 17.72 -3.56 -5.54
CA ASP A 128 17.00 -4.80 -5.85
C ASP A 128 17.09 -5.86 -4.74
N ARG A 129 17.04 -5.42 -3.48
CA ARG A 129 17.12 -6.27 -2.28
C ARG A 129 15.77 -6.56 -1.62
N ILE A 130 14.68 -6.06 -2.19
CA ILE A 130 13.32 -6.37 -1.75
C ILE A 130 12.83 -7.63 -2.47
N LEU A 131 12.48 -8.65 -1.68
CA LEU A 131 11.93 -9.90 -2.17
C LEU A 131 10.40 -9.85 -2.17
N PRO A 132 9.73 -10.65 -3.02
CA PRO A 132 8.27 -10.74 -3.03
C PRO A 132 7.66 -11.06 -1.65
N GLN A 133 8.31 -11.94 -0.90
CA GLN A 133 7.89 -12.29 0.47
C GLN A 133 7.92 -11.11 1.46
N HIS A 134 8.82 -10.13 1.27
CA HIS A 134 8.83 -8.92 2.10
C HIS A 134 7.59 -8.08 1.85
N ILE A 135 7.13 -8.04 0.60
CA ILE A 135 5.92 -7.33 0.20
C ILE A 135 4.67 -8.02 0.78
N ASP A 136 4.61 -9.35 0.71
CA ASP A 136 3.48 -10.11 1.28
C ASP A 136 3.39 -9.92 2.79
N ARG A 137 4.53 -10.00 3.50
CA ARG A 137 4.60 -9.74 4.94
C ARG A 137 4.19 -8.32 5.29
N LEU A 138 4.62 -7.33 4.51
CA LEU A 138 4.22 -5.93 4.72
C LEU A 138 2.70 -5.79 4.59
N ALA A 139 2.11 -6.36 3.54
CA ALA A 139 0.66 -6.34 3.34
C ALA A 139 -0.10 -6.98 4.52
N ALA A 140 0.39 -8.11 5.03
CA ALA A 140 -0.20 -8.79 6.19
C ALA A 140 -0.09 -7.93 7.48
N VAL A 141 1.08 -7.30 7.73
CA VAL A 141 1.29 -6.39 8.87
C VAL A 141 0.33 -5.21 8.79
N VAL A 142 0.19 -4.59 7.62
CA VAL A 142 -0.68 -3.42 7.41
C VAL A 142 -2.15 -3.78 7.53
N ALA A 143 -2.59 -4.91 6.94
CA ALA A 143 -3.96 -5.40 7.08
C ALA A 143 -4.32 -5.68 8.54
N ALA A 144 -3.46 -6.39 9.29
CA ALA A 144 -3.67 -6.66 10.70
C ALA A 144 -3.70 -5.36 11.52
N PHE A 145 -2.81 -4.41 11.24
CA PHE A 145 -2.78 -3.11 11.89
C PHE A 145 -4.07 -2.32 11.66
N HIS A 146 -4.56 -2.23 10.43
CA HIS A 146 -5.81 -1.53 10.13
C HIS A 146 -7.01 -2.18 10.83
N GLN A 147 -7.08 -3.52 10.82
CA GLN A 147 -8.19 -4.26 11.42
C GLN A 147 -8.31 -4.05 12.94
N HIS A 148 -7.18 -3.84 13.64
CA HIS A 148 -7.13 -3.60 15.09
C HIS A 148 -7.04 -2.12 15.47
N SER A 149 -6.87 -1.22 14.50
CA SER A 149 -6.79 0.22 14.77
C SER A 149 -8.15 0.79 15.18
N PRO A 150 -8.20 1.75 16.12
CA PRO A 150 -9.43 2.40 16.52
C PRO A 150 -10.19 3.00 15.33
N VAL A 151 -11.50 2.87 15.35
CA VAL A 151 -12.40 3.50 14.37
C VAL A 151 -12.70 4.93 14.80
N ALA A 152 -12.73 5.85 13.84
CA ALA A 152 -13.06 7.25 14.10
C ALA A 152 -14.48 7.36 14.66
N ALA A 153 -14.68 8.20 15.67
CA ALA A 153 -16.01 8.44 16.22
C ALA A 153 -16.92 9.05 15.14
N THR A 154 -18.22 8.71 15.14
CA THR A 154 -19.21 9.18 14.16
C THR A 154 -19.26 10.71 14.06
N GLU A 155 -19.18 11.39 15.21
CA GLU A 155 -19.20 12.86 15.30
C GLU A 155 -17.83 13.52 15.00
N SER A 156 -16.77 12.73 14.79
CA SER A 156 -15.46 13.28 14.49
C SER A 156 -15.43 13.93 13.10
N PRO A 157 -14.63 14.99 12.87
CA PRO A 157 -14.56 15.64 11.57
C PRO A 157 -13.82 14.81 10.50
N PHE A 158 -13.21 13.70 10.90
CA PHE A 158 -12.32 12.89 10.09
C PHE A 158 -13.06 12.07 9.03
N GLY A 159 -12.41 11.90 7.87
CA GLY A 159 -12.93 11.12 6.75
C GLY A 159 -14.17 11.70 6.06
N THR A 160 -14.58 12.93 6.38
CA THR A 160 -15.58 13.66 5.59
C THR A 160 -14.99 13.99 4.22
N ALA A 161 -15.84 14.06 3.19
CA ALA A 161 -15.40 14.44 1.84
C ALA A 161 -14.66 15.80 1.85
N ALA A 162 -15.16 16.77 2.61
CA ALA A 162 -14.52 18.07 2.79
C ALA A 162 -13.14 17.99 3.48
N ALA A 163 -13.00 17.18 4.55
CA ALA A 163 -11.71 17.02 5.24
C ALA A 163 -10.68 16.27 4.38
N ILE A 164 -11.12 15.42 3.45
CA ILE A 164 -10.26 14.74 2.50
C ILE A 164 -9.84 15.70 1.36
N HIS A 165 -10.78 16.48 0.84
CA HIS A 165 -10.62 17.28 -0.36
C HIS A 165 -9.91 18.63 -0.13
N GLY A 166 -10.25 19.34 0.96
CA GLY A 166 -9.71 20.66 1.27
C GLY A 166 -8.17 20.72 1.26
N PRO A 167 -7.46 19.81 1.94
CA PRO A 167 -5.99 19.77 1.92
C PRO A 167 -5.39 19.53 0.53
N MET A 168 -6.12 18.84 -0.36
CA MET A 168 -5.67 18.59 -1.74
C MET A 168 -5.81 19.85 -2.59
N LEU A 169 -6.92 20.60 -2.44
CA LEU A 169 -7.10 21.90 -3.09
C LEU A 169 -6.01 22.91 -2.68
N GLN A 170 -5.73 23.01 -1.37
CA GLN A 170 -4.64 23.85 -0.86
C GLN A 170 -3.29 23.44 -1.43
N THR A 171 -3.08 22.15 -1.69
CA THR A 171 -1.85 21.64 -2.30
C THR A 171 -1.72 22.10 -3.76
N PHE A 172 -2.80 22.12 -4.53
CA PHE A 172 -2.82 22.70 -5.88
C PHE A 172 -2.51 24.20 -5.85
N GLU A 173 -3.20 24.98 -5.01
CA GLU A 173 -2.98 26.42 -4.87
C GLU A 173 -1.50 26.73 -4.55
N GLN A 174 -0.92 25.97 -3.63
CA GLN A 174 0.49 26.10 -3.26
C GLN A 174 1.43 25.74 -4.42
N LEU A 175 1.14 24.69 -5.19
CA LEU A 175 1.96 24.28 -6.34
C LEU A 175 1.90 25.31 -7.49
N CYS A 176 0.74 25.90 -7.77
CA CYS A 176 0.58 26.89 -8.85
C CYS A 176 1.45 28.13 -8.64
N VAL A 177 1.66 28.56 -7.38
CA VAL A 177 2.48 29.74 -7.07
C VAL A 177 3.99 29.45 -7.01
N MET A 178 4.41 28.18 -6.99
CA MET A 178 5.82 27.76 -6.99
C MET A 178 6.41 27.73 -8.40
N THR A 179 6.39 28.89 -9.06
CA THR A 179 6.85 29.05 -10.44
C THR A 179 8.32 28.65 -10.62
N GLY A 180 8.63 27.96 -11.72
CA GLY A 180 9.97 27.42 -11.99
C GLY A 180 10.30 26.10 -11.30
N VAL A 181 9.34 25.52 -10.57
CA VAL A 181 9.42 24.14 -10.05
C VAL A 181 8.29 23.27 -10.60
N ALA A 182 7.06 23.79 -10.58
CA ALA A 182 5.91 23.21 -11.26
C ALA A 182 5.47 24.12 -12.40
N GLN A 183 5.07 23.52 -13.54
CA GLN A 183 4.50 24.27 -14.66
C GLN A 183 3.01 24.52 -14.38
N PRO A 184 2.54 25.79 -14.29
CA PRO A 184 1.15 26.09 -13.93
C PRO A 184 0.13 25.36 -14.79
N ASP A 185 0.27 25.38 -16.11
CA ASP A 185 -0.66 24.70 -17.04
C ASP A 185 -0.78 23.19 -16.77
N THR A 186 0.32 22.54 -16.34
CA THR A 186 0.30 21.12 -15.96
C THR A 186 -0.45 20.91 -14.65
N VAL A 187 -0.26 21.80 -13.68
CA VAL A 187 -0.93 21.73 -12.38
C VAL A 187 -2.44 21.98 -12.56
N ASP A 188 -2.82 22.96 -13.37
CA ASP A 188 -4.23 23.30 -13.65
C ASP A 188 -4.96 22.15 -14.37
N ALA A 189 -4.33 21.57 -15.40
CA ALA A 189 -4.91 20.41 -16.11
C ALA A 189 -5.09 19.21 -15.17
N LEU A 190 -4.11 18.96 -14.29
CA LEU A 190 -4.20 17.91 -13.28
C LEU A 190 -5.29 18.22 -12.25
N GLN A 191 -5.44 19.47 -11.81
CA GLN A 191 -6.49 19.86 -10.88
C GLN A 191 -7.87 19.58 -11.47
N VAL A 192 -8.11 19.91 -12.74
CA VAL A 192 -9.38 19.59 -13.42
C VAL A 192 -9.67 18.09 -13.43
N ALA A 193 -8.68 17.27 -13.77
CA ALA A 193 -8.83 15.81 -13.78
C ALA A 193 -9.06 15.23 -12.36
N PHE A 194 -8.34 15.77 -11.37
CA PHE A 194 -8.48 15.38 -9.97
C PHE A 194 -9.85 15.75 -9.40
N GLU A 195 -10.38 16.93 -9.72
CA GLU A 195 -11.74 17.34 -9.37
C GLU A 195 -12.81 16.43 -9.99
N ALA A 196 -12.63 16.03 -11.25
CA ALA A 196 -13.54 15.09 -11.89
C ALA A 196 -13.55 13.73 -11.14
N GLU A 197 -12.38 13.22 -10.75
CA GLU A 197 -12.27 12.01 -9.96
C GLU A 197 -12.91 12.15 -8.57
N TYR A 198 -12.64 13.27 -7.88
CA TYR A 198 -13.23 13.58 -6.57
C TYR A 198 -14.76 13.48 -6.60
N ARG A 199 -15.42 14.04 -7.62
CA ARG A 199 -16.89 13.96 -7.77
C ARG A 199 -17.41 12.53 -7.82
N THR A 200 -16.66 11.61 -8.41
CA THR A 200 -17.04 10.18 -8.47
C THR A 200 -16.85 9.45 -7.14
N CYS A 201 -16.05 10.00 -6.22
CA CYS A 201 -15.68 9.34 -4.96
C CYS A 201 -16.54 9.77 -3.75
N GLN A 202 -17.35 10.83 -3.86
CA GLN A 202 -18.01 11.47 -2.71
C GLN A 202 -18.92 10.52 -1.92
N ASP A 203 -19.74 9.75 -2.62
CA ASP A 203 -20.65 8.78 -2.00
C ASP A 203 -19.85 7.68 -1.30
N THR A 204 -18.80 7.18 -1.95
CA THR A 204 -17.91 6.16 -1.38
C THR A 204 -17.17 6.65 -0.14
N PHE A 205 -16.74 7.92 -0.06
CA PHE A 205 -16.18 8.46 1.19
C PHE A 205 -17.19 8.39 2.33
N SER A 206 -18.44 8.77 2.05
CA SER A 206 -19.52 8.79 3.04
C SER A 206 -19.85 7.37 3.52
N GLU A 207 -19.99 6.43 2.59
CA GLU A 207 -20.22 5.02 2.88
C GLU A 207 -19.09 4.42 3.72
N ARG A 208 -17.83 4.66 3.33
CA ARG A 208 -16.67 4.10 4.03
C ARG A 208 -16.53 4.65 5.43
N ARG A 209 -16.79 5.95 5.62
CA ARG A 209 -16.87 6.55 6.96
C ARG A 209 -17.96 5.90 7.80
N ALA A 210 -19.16 5.70 7.26
CA ALA A 210 -20.27 5.06 7.97
C ALA A 210 -19.97 3.60 8.36
N HIS A 211 -19.20 2.88 7.56
CA HIS A 211 -18.83 1.48 7.81
C HIS A 211 -17.52 1.31 8.59
N GLY A 212 -16.96 2.39 9.16
CA GLY A 212 -15.80 2.30 10.07
C GLY A 212 -14.45 2.05 9.39
N PHE A 213 -14.30 2.46 8.13
CA PHE A 213 -13.03 2.39 7.39
C PHE A 213 -12.11 3.58 7.67
N VAL A 214 -12.60 4.63 8.33
CA VAL A 214 -11.78 5.74 8.82
C VAL A 214 -11.22 5.37 10.19
N ARG A 215 -9.91 5.21 10.29
CA ARG A 215 -9.23 4.67 11.48
C ARG A 215 -7.96 5.47 11.82
N GLU A 216 -7.42 5.28 13.03
CA GLU A 216 -6.13 5.89 13.42
C GLU A 216 -4.97 5.13 12.75
N CYS A 217 -4.76 5.36 11.46
CA CYS A 217 -3.77 4.71 10.61
C CYS A 217 -2.33 5.20 10.89
N HIS A 218 -1.38 4.88 10.00
CA HIS A 218 0.00 5.37 10.06
C HIS A 218 0.09 6.84 9.60
N GLY A 219 -0.57 7.17 8.48
CA GLY A 219 -0.67 8.51 7.92
C GLY A 219 0.47 8.91 6.97
N ASP A 220 1.57 8.15 6.97
CA ASP A 220 2.80 8.42 6.21
C ASP A 220 3.53 7.12 5.81
N LEU A 221 2.76 6.11 5.38
CA LEU A 221 3.24 4.76 5.10
C LEU A 221 3.93 4.64 3.72
N HIS A 222 5.00 5.39 3.51
CA HIS A 222 5.86 5.28 2.33
C HIS A 222 7.12 4.44 2.63
N LEU A 223 7.86 3.97 1.62
CA LEU A 223 8.94 2.98 1.78
C LEU A 223 10.11 3.48 2.64
N GLY A 224 10.35 4.80 2.66
CA GLY A 224 11.32 5.45 3.55
C GLY A 224 10.95 5.38 5.04
N ASN A 225 9.69 5.06 5.35
CA ASN A 225 9.16 4.86 6.70
C ASN A 225 8.91 3.37 6.99
N ILE A 226 9.56 2.46 6.25
CA ILE A 226 9.50 1.02 6.48
C ILE A 226 10.91 0.45 6.49
N ALA A 227 11.28 -0.28 7.55
CA ALA A 227 12.61 -0.87 7.70
C ALA A 227 12.55 -2.40 7.76
N LEU A 228 13.48 -3.08 7.09
CA LEU A 228 13.60 -4.54 7.15
C LEU A 228 14.47 -4.99 8.34
N ILE A 229 13.83 -5.38 9.44
CA ILE A 229 14.49 -5.77 10.69
C ILE A 229 14.37 -7.28 10.89
N GLY A 230 15.48 -8.01 10.77
CA GLY A 230 15.47 -9.47 10.90
C GLY A 230 14.58 -10.17 9.86
N ASP A 231 14.53 -9.61 8.63
CA ASP A 231 13.67 -10.05 7.52
C ASP A 231 12.17 -9.70 7.63
N GLU A 232 11.81 -8.95 8.67
CA GLU A 232 10.44 -8.44 8.86
C GLU A 232 10.34 -6.97 8.44
N PRO A 233 9.38 -6.59 7.57
CA PRO A 233 9.11 -5.19 7.28
C PRO A 233 8.42 -4.54 8.49
N VAL A 234 9.03 -3.48 9.01
CA VAL A 234 8.58 -2.77 10.20
C VAL A 234 8.30 -1.31 9.81
N PRO A 235 7.02 -0.92 9.63
CA PRO A 235 6.63 0.47 9.51
C PRO A 235 6.98 1.26 10.78
N PHE A 236 7.48 2.48 10.62
CA PHE A 236 7.87 3.39 11.69
C PHE A 236 7.69 4.85 11.26
N ASP A 237 7.75 5.77 12.21
CA ASP A 237 7.55 7.22 12.01
C ASP A 237 6.12 7.62 11.61
N CYS A 238 5.10 7.06 12.29
CA CYS A 238 3.71 7.51 12.20
C CYS A 238 3.56 8.98 12.58
N ILE A 239 2.69 9.72 11.88
CA ILE A 239 2.44 11.16 12.12
C ILE A 239 1.79 11.38 13.50
N GLU A 240 2.52 11.99 14.42
CA GLU A 240 2.05 12.28 15.78
C GLU A 240 1.39 13.66 15.93
N PHE A 241 1.76 14.62 15.09
CA PHE A 241 1.48 16.03 15.34
C PHE A 241 0.11 16.51 14.84
N ASP A 242 -0.43 15.90 13.78
CA ASP A 242 -1.73 16.26 13.23
C ASP A 242 -2.64 15.02 13.16
N PRO A 243 -3.69 14.94 14.00
CA PRO A 243 -4.67 13.86 13.96
C PRO A 243 -5.32 13.68 12.59
N ALA A 244 -5.58 14.76 11.84
CA ALA A 244 -6.26 14.68 10.54
C ALA A 244 -5.45 13.92 9.48
N LEU A 245 -4.12 13.86 9.63
CA LEU A 245 -3.24 13.13 8.73
C LEU A 245 -3.15 11.63 9.02
N ARG A 246 -3.60 11.17 10.20
CA ARG A 246 -3.61 9.75 10.59
C ARG A 246 -5.00 9.17 10.81
N TRP A 247 -6.01 9.98 11.13
CA TRP A 247 -7.41 9.56 11.15
C TRP A 247 -7.96 9.62 9.73
N ILE A 248 -7.61 8.62 8.94
CA ILE A 248 -7.84 8.55 7.51
C ILE A 248 -8.51 7.24 7.15
N ASP A 249 -9.04 7.18 5.93
CA ASP A 249 -9.44 5.91 5.34
C ASP A 249 -8.25 4.93 5.28
N ILE A 250 -8.46 3.67 5.66
CA ILE A 250 -7.40 2.65 5.59
C ILE A 250 -6.85 2.46 4.18
N ILE A 251 -7.65 2.63 3.12
CA ILE A 251 -7.16 2.52 1.75
C ILE A 251 -6.29 3.72 1.35
N ASN A 252 -6.44 4.88 2.01
CA ASN A 252 -5.55 6.04 1.83
C ASN A 252 -4.15 5.77 2.43
N ASP A 253 -4.07 5.00 3.53
CA ASP A 253 -2.78 4.60 4.08
C ASP A 253 -2.06 3.60 3.16
N VAL A 254 -2.80 2.61 2.63
CA VAL A 254 -2.32 1.66 1.61
C VAL A 254 -1.88 2.36 0.32
N ALA A 255 -2.64 3.36 -0.12
CA ALA A 255 -2.33 4.13 -1.33
C ALA A 255 -0.95 4.78 -1.28
N PHE A 256 -0.44 5.10 -0.09
CA PHE A 256 0.88 5.72 0.04
C PHE A 256 2.00 4.75 -0.34
N THR A 257 1.97 3.51 0.18
CA THR A 257 2.93 2.47 -0.21
C THR A 257 2.80 2.11 -1.69
N LEU A 258 1.56 1.99 -2.18
CA LEU A 258 1.30 1.68 -3.59
C LEU A 258 1.87 2.77 -4.51
N MET A 259 1.58 4.03 -4.23
CA MET A 259 2.08 5.19 -4.98
C MET A 259 3.61 5.24 -4.99
N ASP A 260 4.27 5.01 -3.85
CA ASP A 260 5.73 5.05 -3.76
C ASP A 260 6.40 3.93 -4.58
N LEU A 261 5.82 2.72 -4.59
CA LEU A 261 6.26 1.62 -5.46
C LEU A 261 6.05 1.91 -6.96
N LEU A 262 4.95 2.58 -7.31
CA LEU A 262 4.68 3.01 -8.69
C LEU A 262 5.64 4.10 -9.15
N HIS A 263 5.91 5.11 -8.30
CA HIS A 263 6.88 6.17 -8.57
C HIS A 263 8.28 5.59 -8.85
N ARG A 264 8.67 4.55 -8.10
CA ARG A 264 9.96 3.87 -8.26
C ARG A 264 10.01 2.83 -9.38
N ALA A 265 9.02 2.85 -10.29
CA ALA A 265 8.92 1.93 -11.42
C ALA A 265 8.98 0.44 -11.00
N ARG A 266 8.25 0.08 -9.94
CA ARG A 266 8.08 -1.31 -9.46
C ARG A 266 6.59 -1.71 -9.39
N PRO A 267 5.83 -1.61 -10.49
CA PRO A 267 4.39 -1.94 -10.50
C PRO A 267 4.09 -3.39 -10.09
N GLN A 268 4.98 -4.32 -10.38
CA GLN A 268 4.86 -5.72 -9.96
C GLN A 268 4.80 -5.86 -8.43
N LEU A 269 5.64 -5.13 -7.70
CA LEU A 269 5.62 -5.16 -6.24
C LEU A 269 4.44 -4.36 -5.68
N ALA A 270 4.08 -3.27 -6.36
CA ALA A 270 2.94 -2.42 -6.03
C ALA A 270 1.62 -3.24 -6.02
N TYR A 271 1.37 -3.99 -7.10
CA TYR A 271 0.16 -4.80 -7.22
C TYR A 271 0.23 -6.12 -6.44
N ARG A 272 1.43 -6.65 -6.16
CA ARG A 272 1.59 -7.72 -5.17
C ARG A 272 1.17 -7.26 -3.77
N PHE A 273 1.65 -6.09 -3.33
CA PHE A 273 1.29 -5.48 -2.04
C PHE A 273 -0.23 -5.29 -1.93
N LEU A 274 -0.82 -4.63 -2.92
CA LEU A 274 -2.25 -4.32 -2.93
C LEU A 274 -3.10 -5.59 -2.89
N ASN A 275 -2.81 -6.58 -3.73
CA ASN A 275 -3.59 -7.82 -3.76
C ASN A 275 -3.45 -8.62 -2.46
N ALA A 276 -2.24 -8.74 -1.90
CA ALA A 276 -2.05 -9.39 -0.61
C ALA A 276 -2.83 -8.66 0.51
N TYR A 277 -2.88 -7.33 0.48
CA TYR A 277 -3.66 -6.54 1.42
C TYR A 277 -5.17 -6.75 1.25
N LEU A 278 -5.67 -6.73 0.02
CA LEU A 278 -7.09 -6.94 -0.29
C LEU A 278 -7.54 -8.36 0.05
N GLU A 279 -6.72 -9.37 -0.24
CA GLU A 279 -7.01 -10.76 0.11
C GLU A 279 -7.03 -10.98 1.62
N ALA A 280 -6.18 -10.28 2.38
CA ALA A 280 -6.20 -10.34 3.84
C ALA A 280 -7.41 -9.59 4.42
N SER A 281 -7.61 -8.33 4.02
CA SER A 281 -8.63 -7.43 4.59
C SER A 281 -10.05 -7.70 4.09
N GLY A 282 -10.21 -8.15 2.85
CA GLY A 282 -11.48 -8.23 2.14
C GLY A 282 -12.00 -6.88 1.64
N ASP A 283 -11.22 -5.80 1.75
CA ASP A 283 -11.64 -4.43 1.43
C ASP A 283 -11.59 -4.10 -0.07
N TYR A 284 -12.23 -4.94 -0.89
CA TYR A 284 -12.31 -4.70 -2.34
C TYR A 284 -13.06 -3.41 -2.69
N ALA A 285 -14.00 -2.97 -1.86
CA ALA A 285 -14.71 -1.70 -2.02
C ALA A 285 -13.77 -0.48 -1.95
N GLY A 286 -12.67 -0.56 -1.21
CA GLY A 286 -11.68 0.52 -1.14
C GLY A 286 -11.02 0.82 -2.48
N VAL A 287 -10.99 -0.13 -3.42
CA VAL A 287 -10.37 0.06 -4.74
C VAL A 287 -11.02 1.20 -5.53
N ALA A 288 -12.31 1.48 -5.28
CA ALA A 288 -13.01 2.61 -5.89
C ALA A 288 -12.36 3.98 -5.58
N LEU A 289 -11.65 4.10 -4.46
CA LEU A 289 -10.96 5.33 -4.05
C LEU A 289 -9.47 5.35 -4.36
N LEU A 290 -8.92 4.25 -4.86
CA LEU A 290 -7.47 4.05 -4.95
C LEU A 290 -6.81 5.04 -5.91
N ARG A 291 -7.45 5.32 -7.05
CA ARG A 291 -6.95 6.29 -8.05
C ARG A 291 -6.88 7.69 -7.47
N PHE A 292 -7.93 8.12 -6.78
CA PHE A 292 -7.98 9.39 -6.06
C PHE A 292 -6.89 9.48 -4.98
N TYR A 293 -6.80 8.50 -4.09
CA TYR A 293 -5.83 8.55 -2.98
C TYR A 293 -4.38 8.43 -3.44
N CYS A 294 -4.07 7.59 -4.44
CA CYS A 294 -2.73 7.53 -5.01
C CYS A 294 -2.32 8.87 -5.64
N ALA A 295 -3.23 9.52 -6.37
CA ALA A 295 -2.98 10.84 -6.91
C ALA A 295 -2.79 11.88 -5.81
N GLY A 296 -3.61 11.86 -4.76
CA GLY A 296 -3.47 12.74 -3.60
C GLY A 296 -2.13 12.56 -2.88
N ARG A 297 -1.69 11.33 -2.66
CA ARG A 297 -0.37 11.05 -2.06
C ARG A 297 0.78 11.50 -2.95
N ALA A 298 0.67 11.31 -4.26
CA ALA A 298 1.64 11.84 -5.22
C ALA A 298 1.69 13.38 -5.19
N LEU A 299 0.55 14.08 -5.13
CA LEU A 299 0.48 15.54 -4.97
C LEU A 299 1.17 16.04 -3.69
N VAL A 300 0.94 15.34 -2.56
CA VAL A 300 1.64 15.66 -1.31
C VAL A 300 3.16 15.54 -1.47
N ARG A 301 3.65 14.46 -2.12
CA ARG A 301 5.08 14.29 -2.40
C ARG A 301 5.62 15.31 -3.38
N ALA A 302 4.85 15.69 -4.40
CA ALA A 302 5.22 16.76 -5.33
C ALA A 302 5.43 18.08 -4.58
N LYS A 303 4.47 18.47 -3.73
CA LYS A 303 4.57 19.67 -2.90
C LYS A 303 5.80 19.67 -1.98
N ILE A 304 6.07 18.56 -1.29
CA ILE A 304 7.24 18.47 -0.39
C ILE A 304 8.54 18.69 -1.18
N ASN A 305 8.67 18.06 -2.35
CA ASN A 305 9.83 18.24 -3.22
C ASN A 305 9.91 19.67 -3.80
N ALA A 306 8.78 20.30 -4.09
CA ALA A 306 8.74 21.69 -4.54
C ALA A 306 9.25 22.66 -3.47
N ILE A 307 8.78 22.50 -2.22
CA ILE A 307 9.25 23.27 -1.06
C ILE A 307 10.76 23.07 -0.87
N GLN A 308 11.24 21.82 -0.94
CA GLN A 308 12.67 21.51 -0.83
C GLN A 308 13.49 22.17 -1.94
N ALA A 309 13.02 22.10 -3.19
CA ALA A 309 13.68 22.74 -4.32
C ALA A 309 13.82 24.26 -4.14
N MET A 310 12.78 24.92 -3.63
CA MET A 310 12.81 26.36 -3.34
C MET A 310 13.80 26.69 -2.22
N GLN A 311 13.81 25.92 -1.12
CA GLN A 311 14.74 26.14 -0.01
C GLN A 311 16.21 25.97 -0.42
N LEU A 312 16.50 24.95 -1.24
CA LEU A 312 17.82 24.72 -1.81
C LEU A 312 18.23 25.87 -2.74
N ALA A 313 17.31 26.34 -3.60
CA ALA A 313 17.56 27.47 -4.49
C ALA A 313 17.87 28.76 -3.72
N LEU A 314 17.11 29.06 -2.66
CA LEU A 314 17.36 30.20 -1.76
C LEU A 314 18.74 30.11 -1.09
N SER A 315 19.18 28.89 -0.79
CA SER A 315 20.49 28.60 -0.19
C SER A 315 21.62 28.44 -1.23
N ARG A 316 21.35 28.71 -2.52
CA ARG A 316 22.28 28.52 -3.66
C ARG A 316 22.84 27.09 -3.76
N GLN A 317 22.07 26.10 -3.33
CA GLN A 317 22.40 24.69 -3.45
C GLN A 317 21.71 24.09 -4.69
N PRO A 318 22.26 23.02 -5.29
CA PRO A 318 21.63 22.34 -6.41
C PRO A 318 20.23 21.84 -6.05
N SER A 319 19.21 22.32 -6.77
CA SER A 319 17.80 21.98 -6.53
C SER A 319 17.19 21.08 -7.62
N GLU A 320 17.97 20.72 -8.64
CA GLU A 320 17.48 20.02 -9.83
C GLU A 320 16.87 18.65 -9.52
N ALA A 321 17.47 17.88 -8.61
CA ALA A 321 16.92 16.59 -8.19
C ALA A 321 15.54 16.73 -7.53
N ALA A 322 15.35 17.75 -6.69
CA ALA A 322 14.07 18.01 -6.04
C ALA A 322 13.03 18.53 -7.05
N ARG A 323 13.43 19.34 -8.05
CA ARG A 323 12.54 19.76 -9.14
C ARG A 323 12.11 18.59 -10.02
N SER A 324 13.04 17.71 -10.40
CA SER A 324 12.74 16.48 -11.16
C SER A 324 11.76 15.60 -10.39
N ALA A 325 12.03 15.34 -9.11
CA ALA A 325 11.14 14.55 -8.27
C ALA A 325 9.74 15.16 -8.18
N CYS A 326 9.63 16.49 -8.06
CA CYS A 326 8.33 17.18 -8.11
C CYS A 326 7.58 16.88 -9.41
N GLY A 327 8.23 17.04 -10.58
CA GLY A 327 7.64 16.76 -11.88
C GLY A 327 7.22 15.30 -12.04
N GLU A 328 8.04 14.36 -11.57
CA GLU A 328 7.74 12.91 -11.60
C GLU A 328 6.51 12.56 -10.76
N PHE A 329 6.34 13.17 -9.59
CA PHE A 329 5.14 12.97 -8.77
C PHE A 329 3.89 13.60 -9.39
N LEU A 330 3.99 14.77 -10.04
CA LEU A 330 2.87 15.36 -10.79
C LEU A 330 2.45 14.46 -11.97
N ALA A 331 3.41 13.92 -12.71
CA ALA A 331 3.15 12.99 -13.79
C ALA A 331 2.50 11.69 -13.28
N LEU A 332 2.95 11.17 -12.14
CA LEU A 332 2.34 10.00 -11.50
C LEU A 332 0.89 10.29 -11.06
N ALA A 333 0.63 11.45 -10.44
CA ALA A 333 -0.71 11.85 -10.04
C ALA A 333 -1.66 11.91 -11.25
N ALA A 334 -1.21 12.52 -12.35
CA ALA A 334 -1.96 12.56 -13.61
C ALA A 334 -2.23 11.15 -14.16
N LYS A 335 -1.23 10.27 -14.15
CA LYS A 335 -1.39 8.87 -14.58
C LYS A 335 -2.42 8.11 -13.72
N CYS A 336 -2.42 8.31 -12.40
CA CYS A 336 -3.37 7.66 -11.50
C CYS A 336 -4.83 8.04 -11.82
N VAL A 337 -5.11 9.33 -12.03
CA VAL A 337 -6.49 9.78 -12.37
C VAL A 337 -6.84 9.56 -13.84
N ALA A 338 -5.88 9.43 -14.76
CA ALA A 338 -6.18 9.15 -16.16
C ALA A 338 -6.48 7.67 -16.44
N ARG A 339 -5.83 6.75 -15.72
CA ARG A 339 -5.90 5.31 -16.03
C ARG A 339 -7.27 4.70 -15.67
N ARG A 340 -8.02 4.27 -16.68
CA ARG A 340 -9.25 3.45 -16.55
C ARG A 340 -9.22 2.40 -17.66
N GLU A 341 -8.72 1.21 -17.32
CA GLU A 341 -8.49 0.12 -18.27
C GLU A 341 -9.09 -1.17 -17.70
N PRO A 342 -10.42 -1.23 -17.47
CA PRO A 342 -11.05 -2.43 -16.96
C PRO A 342 -10.98 -3.57 -17.99
N ALA A 343 -10.71 -4.77 -17.51
CA ALA A 343 -10.74 -6.01 -18.29
C ALA A 343 -11.03 -7.16 -17.33
N LEU A 344 -11.69 -8.21 -17.81
CA LEU A 344 -12.04 -9.36 -16.99
C LEU A 344 -11.34 -10.63 -17.49
N ILE A 345 -10.54 -11.23 -16.60
CA ILE A 345 -9.87 -12.51 -16.84
C ILE A 345 -10.45 -13.52 -15.87
N ILE A 346 -10.95 -14.65 -16.37
CA ILE A 346 -11.28 -15.80 -15.53
C ILE A 346 -10.23 -16.89 -15.76
N THR A 347 -9.80 -17.56 -14.70
CA THR A 347 -8.98 -18.77 -14.83
C THR A 347 -9.86 -19.97 -15.15
N HIS A 348 -9.34 -20.96 -15.87
CA HIS A 348 -10.03 -22.22 -16.10
C HIS A 348 -9.05 -23.38 -15.88
N GLY A 349 -9.36 -24.28 -14.96
CA GLY A 349 -8.54 -25.47 -14.72
C GLY A 349 -8.75 -26.13 -13.37
N LEU A 350 -8.37 -27.40 -13.28
CA LEU A 350 -8.47 -28.21 -12.07
C LEU A 350 -7.54 -27.70 -10.95
N PRO A 351 -7.79 -28.05 -9.68
CA PRO A 351 -6.80 -27.82 -8.61
C PRO A 351 -5.44 -28.42 -8.97
N GLY A 352 -4.35 -27.77 -8.54
CA GLY A 352 -2.98 -28.17 -8.89
C GLY A 352 -2.52 -27.75 -10.31
N SER A 353 -3.40 -27.22 -11.16
CA SER A 353 -3.06 -26.84 -12.54
C SER A 353 -2.24 -25.55 -12.65
N GLY A 354 -1.95 -24.87 -11.54
CA GLY A 354 -1.14 -23.64 -11.53
C GLY A 354 -1.92 -22.34 -11.75
N LYS A 355 -3.26 -22.34 -11.63
CA LYS A 355 -4.10 -21.13 -11.77
C LYS A 355 -3.62 -19.98 -10.88
N THR A 356 -3.34 -20.26 -9.61
CA THR A 356 -2.90 -19.24 -8.66
C THR A 356 -1.52 -18.69 -8.98
N THR A 357 -0.61 -19.53 -9.52
CA THR A 357 0.70 -19.07 -9.99
C THR A 357 0.55 -18.20 -11.24
N PHE A 358 -0.28 -18.60 -12.20
CA PHE A 358 -0.65 -17.76 -13.35
C PHE A 358 -1.25 -16.42 -12.88
N ALA A 359 -2.24 -16.45 -11.99
CA ALA A 359 -2.94 -15.27 -11.52
C ALA A 359 -2.00 -14.31 -10.78
N GLN A 360 -1.01 -14.83 -10.05
CA GLN A 360 0.04 -14.04 -9.42
C GLN A 360 0.93 -13.33 -10.46
N ILE A 361 1.32 -14.00 -11.54
CA ILE A 361 2.11 -13.37 -12.61
C ILE A 361 1.25 -12.34 -13.35
N ALA A 362 -0.01 -12.67 -13.62
CA ALA A 362 -0.95 -11.83 -14.35
C ALA A 362 -1.27 -10.53 -13.58
N LEU A 363 -1.51 -10.59 -12.25
CA LEU A 363 -1.77 -9.38 -11.46
C LEU A 363 -0.55 -8.44 -11.43
N GLU A 364 0.66 -9.01 -11.35
CA GLU A 364 1.92 -8.25 -11.35
C GLU A 364 2.19 -7.60 -12.71
N ARG A 365 1.86 -8.27 -13.81
CA ARG A 365 2.07 -7.80 -15.18
C ARG A 365 1.04 -6.76 -15.61
N PHE A 366 -0.24 -7.05 -15.40
CA PHE A 366 -1.35 -6.25 -15.89
C PHE A 366 -1.85 -5.22 -14.89
N GLN A 367 -1.22 -5.16 -13.71
CA GLN A 367 -1.65 -4.25 -12.65
C GLN A 367 -3.13 -4.50 -12.30
N ALA A 368 -3.47 -5.77 -12.14
CA ALA A 368 -4.84 -6.27 -11.96
C ALA A 368 -5.14 -6.55 -10.49
N ILE A 369 -6.43 -6.61 -10.16
CA ILE A 369 -6.93 -7.08 -8.88
C ILE A 369 -7.42 -8.51 -9.01
N ARG A 370 -6.90 -9.40 -8.18
CA ARG A 370 -7.26 -10.81 -8.10
C ARG A 370 -8.34 -11.01 -7.02
N ILE A 371 -9.38 -11.75 -7.39
CA ILE A 371 -10.37 -12.28 -6.47
C ILE A 371 -10.17 -13.80 -6.42
N ARG A 372 -9.80 -14.33 -5.26
CA ARG A 372 -9.55 -15.75 -5.06
C ARG A 372 -10.78 -16.46 -4.51
N SER A 373 -11.26 -17.47 -5.22
CA SER A 373 -12.47 -18.21 -4.81
C SER A 373 -12.33 -18.98 -3.49
N ASP A 374 -11.14 -19.46 -3.14
CA ASP A 374 -10.87 -20.17 -1.88
C ASP A 374 -10.87 -19.20 -0.69
N VAL A 375 -10.19 -18.06 -0.82
CA VAL A 375 -10.18 -16.99 0.20
C VAL A 375 -11.58 -16.44 0.44
N GLU A 376 -12.29 -16.08 -0.62
CA GLU A 376 -13.62 -15.47 -0.50
C GLU A 376 -14.68 -16.47 -0.03
N ARG A 377 -14.54 -17.75 -0.38
CA ARG A 377 -15.37 -18.81 0.20
C ARG A 377 -15.19 -18.83 1.72
N LYS A 378 -13.96 -18.95 2.23
CA LYS A 378 -13.69 -18.95 3.67
C LYS A 378 -14.27 -17.71 4.35
N ARG A 379 -14.08 -16.53 3.75
CA ARG A 379 -14.65 -15.26 4.24
C ARG A 379 -16.17 -15.29 4.37
N LEU A 380 -16.89 -15.82 3.37
CA LEU A 380 -18.36 -15.95 3.40
C LEU A 380 -18.88 -16.86 4.53
N PHE A 381 -18.04 -17.77 5.01
CA PHE A 381 -18.35 -18.68 6.11
C PHE A 381 -17.69 -18.27 7.44
N GLY A 382 -17.14 -17.05 7.52
CA GLY A 382 -16.57 -16.49 8.76
C GLY A 382 -15.20 -17.04 9.15
N LEU A 383 -14.48 -17.66 8.22
CA LEU A 383 -13.13 -18.20 8.43
C LEU A 383 -12.04 -17.27 7.86
N ALA A 384 -10.87 -17.29 8.48
CA ALA A 384 -9.68 -16.68 7.90
C ALA A 384 -9.18 -17.47 6.68
N ALA A 385 -8.40 -16.84 5.80
CA ALA A 385 -7.95 -17.43 4.54
C ALA A 385 -7.19 -18.77 4.71
N LEU A 386 -6.51 -18.96 5.84
CA LEU A 386 -5.72 -20.17 6.13
C LEU A 386 -6.40 -21.16 7.09
N ASP A 387 -7.61 -20.86 7.58
CA ASP A 387 -8.32 -21.76 8.50
C ASP A 387 -8.84 -22.99 7.76
N ASP A 388 -8.74 -24.18 8.39
CA ASP A 388 -9.27 -25.45 7.87
C ASP A 388 -10.81 -25.43 7.83
N SER A 389 -11.38 -25.67 6.65
CA SER A 389 -12.81 -25.53 6.39
C SER A 389 -13.68 -26.76 6.77
N ARG A 390 -13.06 -27.90 7.12
CA ARG A 390 -13.73 -29.19 7.46
C ARG A 390 -15.10 -29.40 6.78
N GLY A 391 -15.10 -29.49 5.45
CA GLY A 391 -16.15 -30.14 4.64
C GLY A 391 -17.50 -29.42 4.45
N ALA A 392 -17.92 -28.52 5.34
CA ALA A 392 -19.26 -27.90 5.30
C ALA A 392 -19.44 -26.86 4.16
N MET A 393 -18.38 -26.51 3.43
CA MET A 393 -18.34 -25.38 2.47
C MET A 393 -18.34 -25.77 0.98
N TYR A 394 -18.47 -27.07 0.67
CA TYR A 394 -18.32 -27.57 -0.70
C TYR A 394 -19.62 -28.13 -1.31
N GLY A 395 -20.79 -27.83 -0.72
CA GLY A 395 -22.08 -28.10 -1.35
C GLY A 395 -22.36 -27.22 -2.58
N ASP A 396 -23.35 -27.62 -3.39
CA ASP A 396 -23.76 -26.86 -4.59
C ASP A 396 -24.25 -25.45 -4.23
N ASP A 397 -25.02 -25.29 -3.15
CA ASP A 397 -25.48 -23.98 -2.65
C ASP A 397 -24.30 -23.08 -2.24
N ALA A 398 -23.34 -23.62 -1.48
CA ALA A 398 -22.13 -22.90 -1.07
C ALA A 398 -21.30 -22.47 -2.28
N THR A 399 -21.21 -23.32 -3.30
CA THR A 399 -20.53 -23.00 -4.57
C THR A 399 -21.27 -21.89 -5.31
N GLN A 400 -22.60 -21.98 -5.45
CA GLN A 400 -23.40 -20.94 -6.10
C GLN A 400 -23.28 -19.59 -5.39
N ARG A 401 -23.37 -19.56 -4.05
CA ARG A 401 -23.16 -18.35 -3.24
C ARG A 401 -21.77 -17.76 -3.44
N THR A 402 -20.73 -18.59 -3.46
CA THR A 402 -19.36 -18.14 -3.73
C THR A 402 -19.25 -17.49 -5.10
N TYR A 403 -19.74 -18.15 -6.16
CA TYR A 403 -19.68 -17.60 -7.52
C TYR A 403 -20.50 -16.33 -7.69
N ALA A 404 -21.65 -16.21 -7.04
CA ALA A 404 -22.45 -14.98 -7.03
C ALA A 404 -21.69 -13.82 -6.35
N HIS A 405 -21.02 -14.08 -5.22
CA HIS A 405 -20.16 -13.09 -4.56
C HIS A 405 -18.97 -12.68 -5.43
N LEU A 406 -18.27 -13.64 -6.05
CA LEU A 406 -17.17 -13.35 -6.97
C LEU A 406 -17.61 -12.47 -8.15
N LEU A 407 -18.80 -12.74 -8.70
CA LEU A 407 -19.37 -11.95 -9.80
C LEU A 407 -19.69 -10.52 -9.35
N GLN A 408 -20.27 -10.35 -8.16
CA GLN A 408 -20.58 -9.03 -7.60
C GLN A 408 -19.30 -8.21 -7.31
N THR A 409 -18.30 -8.84 -6.70
CA THR A 409 -17.00 -8.20 -6.46
C THR A 409 -16.30 -7.86 -7.78
N ALA A 410 -16.36 -8.74 -8.78
CA ALA A 410 -15.81 -8.44 -10.11
C ALA A 410 -16.49 -7.23 -10.76
N ARG A 411 -17.83 -7.14 -10.70
CA ARG A 411 -18.58 -5.98 -11.20
C ARG A 411 -18.13 -4.69 -10.51
N MET A 412 -18.03 -4.69 -9.18
CA MET A 412 -17.57 -3.52 -8.40
C MET A 412 -16.18 -3.04 -8.85
N LEU A 413 -15.22 -3.97 -9.01
CA LEU A 413 -13.86 -3.64 -9.41
C LEU A 413 -13.78 -3.16 -10.87
N LEU A 414 -14.56 -3.76 -11.78
CA LEU A 414 -14.66 -3.30 -13.17
C LEU A 414 -15.25 -1.88 -13.23
N THR A 415 -16.26 -1.57 -12.40
CA THR A 415 -16.80 -0.21 -12.27
C THR A 415 -15.76 0.78 -11.74
N ALA A 416 -14.88 0.33 -10.84
CA ALA A 416 -13.73 1.12 -10.39
C ALA A 416 -12.64 1.32 -11.49
N GLY A 417 -12.79 0.67 -12.65
CA GLY A 417 -11.93 0.87 -13.82
C GLY A 417 -10.61 0.11 -13.78
N VAL A 418 -10.52 -0.98 -13.01
CA VAL A 418 -9.30 -1.81 -12.90
C VAL A 418 -9.44 -3.15 -13.62
N PRO A 419 -8.34 -3.72 -14.15
CA PRO A 419 -8.34 -5.10 -14.62
C PRO A 419 -8.61 -6.06 -13.45
N VAL A 420 -9.43 -7.08 -13.68
CA VAL A 420 -9.88 -8.05 -12.68
C VAL A 420 -9.52 -9.46 -13.11
N ILE A 421 -8.95 -10.24 -12.19
CA ILE A 421 -8.70 -11.67 -12.36
C ILE A 421 -9.56 -12.43 -11.35
N VAL A 422 -10.47 -13.29 -11.82
CA VAL A 422 -11.22 -14.19 -10.95
C VAL A 422 -10.52 -15.55 -10.95
N ASP A 423 -9.75 -15.81 -9.88
CA ASP A 423 -9.00 -17.06 -9.68
C ASP A 423 -9.92 -18.12 -9.05
N ALA A 424 -10.57 -18.87 -9.93
CA ALA A 424 -11.45 -20.00 -9.60
C ALA A 424 -11.32 -21.14 -10.62
N ALA A 425 -11.89 -22.30 -10.30
CA ALA A 425 -11.74 -23.48 -11.17
C ALA A 425 -12.51 -23.34 -12.50
N PHE A 426 -13.71 -22.76 -12.46
CA PHE A 426 -14.58 -22.49 -13.62
C PHE A 426 -14.79 -23.73 -14.52
N LEU A 427 -15.18 -24.84 -13.90
CA LEU A 427 -15.25 -26.14 -14.55
C LEU A 427 -16.53 -26.32 -15.38
N ARG A 428 -17.62 -25.63 -15.03
CA ARG A 428 -18.91 -25.70 -15.74
C ARG A 428 -19.20 -24.42 -16.52
N GLN A 429 -19.86 -24.54 -17.67
CA GLN A 429 -20.30 -23.40 -18.48
C GLN A 429 -21.23 -22.48 -17.69
N ALA A 430 -22.10 -23.03 -16.84
CA ALA A 430 -22.98 -22.26 -15.96
C ALA A 430 -22.22 -21.35 -14.97
N GLN A 431 -20.96 -21.67 -14.65
CA GLN A 431 -20.10 -20.81 -13.83
C GLN A 431 -19.44 -19.72 -14.67
N ARG A 432 -19.09 -20.00 -15.93
CA ARG A 432 -18.35 -19.10 -16.83
C ARG A 432 -19.25 -18.06 -17.50
N ALA A 433 -20.43 -18.49 -17.98
CA ALA A 433 -21.34 -17.65 -18.74
C ALA A 433 -21.73 -16.35 -18.03
N PRO A 434 -22.00 -16.31 -16.71
CA PRO A 434 -22.28 -15.05 -16.02
C PRO A 434 -21.15 -14.02 -16.07
N PHE A 435 -19.88 -14.46 -16.06
CA PHE A 435 -18.72 -13.56 -16.13
C PHE A 435 -18.49 -13.05 -17.56
N GLN A 436 -18.73 -13.89 -18.56
CA GLN A 436 -18.73 -13.45 -19.95
C GLN A 436 -19.85 -12.41 -20.18
N GLN A 437 -21.06 -12.66 -19.67
CA GLN A 437 -22.18 -11.72 -19.76
C GLN A 437 -21.86 -10.40 -19.04
N LEU A 438 -21.25 -10.46 -17.85
CA LEU A 438 -20.81 -9.26 -17.13
C LEU A 438 -19.86 -8.41 -17.97
N ALA A 439 -18.87 -9.03 -18.62
CA ALA A 439 -17.94 -8.29 -19.46
C ALA A 439 -18.62 -7.66 -20.69
N GLN A 440 -19.60 -8.35 -21.28
CA GLN A 440 -20.40 -7.82 -22.39
C GLN A 440 -21.30 -6.65 -21.95
N ASP A 441 -21.99 -6.79 -20.82
CA ASP A 441 -22.88 -5.74 -20.28
C ASP A 441 -22.12 -4.45 -19.94
N MET A 442 -20.85 -4.57 -19.56
CA MET A 442 -19.98 -3.46 -19.19
C MET A 442 -19.09 -2.97 -20.34
N ASP A 443 -19.18 -3.59 -21.51
CA ASP A 443 -18.34 -3.32 -22.68
C ASP A 443 -16.84 -3.34 -22.36
N VAL A 444 -16.39 -4.38 -21.64
CA VAL A 444 -14.98 -4.55 -21.26
C VAL A 444 -14.38 -5.81 -21.89
N PRO A 445 -13.06 -5.82 -22.19
CA PRO A 445 -12.37 -6.99 -22.68
C PRO A 445 -12.52 -8.21 -21.75
N PHE A 446 -12.66 -9.40 -22.33
CA PHE A 446 -12.84 -10.66 -21.61
C PHE A 446 -11.87 -11.73 -22.08
N ALA A 447 -11.25 -12.45 -21.14
CA ALA A 447 -10.38 -13.59 -21.45
C ALA A 447 -10.59 -14.78 -20.50
N ILE A 448 -10.40 -15.98 -21.04
CA ILE A 448 -10.32 -17.24 -20.29
C ILE A 448 -8.87 -17.72 -20.32
N ALA A 449 -8.20 -17.71 -19.17
CA ALA A 449 -6.87 -18.28 -19.01
C ALA A 449 -6.97 -19.77 -18.67
N ALA A 450 -6.88 -20.63 -19.69
CA ALA A 450 -7.06 -22.08 -19.55
C ALA A 450 -5.73 -22.78 -19.26
N MET A 451 -5.62 -23.41 -18.09
CA MET A 451 -4.45 -24.18 -17.69
C MET A 451 -4.53 -25.60 -18.28
N ASN A 452 -3.54 -25.97 -19.08
CA ASN A 452 -3.43 -27.28 -19.71
C ASN A 452 -2.24 -28.04 -19.12
N VAL A 453 -2.48 -28.86 -18.11
CA VAL A 453 -1.44 -29.58 -17.35
C VAL A 453 -1.79 -31.07 -17.30
N ASP A 454 -0.76 -31.92 -17.47
CA ASP A 454 -0.90 -33.38 -17.37
C ASP A 454 -1.40 -33.79 -15.98
N ARG A 455 -2.28 -34.81 -15.94
CA ARG A 455 -2.87 -35.34 -14.72
C ARG A 455 -1.83 -35.77 -13.68
N GLN A 456 -0.72 -36.37 -14.10
CA GLN A 456 0.34 -36.81 -13.19
C GLN A 456 0.97 -35.62 -12.45
N ILE A 457 1.15 -34.50 -13.15
CA ILE A 457 1.71 -33.27 -12.58
C ILE A 457 0.72 -32.65 -11.58
N LEU A 458 -0.59 -32.68 -11.85
CA LEU A 458 -1.62 -32.19 -10.93
C LEU A 458 -1.54 -32.90 -9.57
N GLY A 459 -1.46 -34.23 -9.58
CA GLY A 459 -1.41 -35.04 -8.37
C GLY A 459 -0.18 -34.77 -7.51
N THR A 460 1.00 -34.68 -8.14
CA THR A 460 2.26 -34.34 -7.44
C THR A 460 2.18 -32.96 -6.79
N ARG A 461 1.67 -31.95 -7.51
CA ARG A 461 1.55 -30.58 -6.99
C ARG A 461 0.59 -30.46 -5.82
N ILE A 462 -0.55 -31.16 -5.88
CA ILE A 462 -1.53 -31.18 -4.78
C ILE A 462 -0.91 -31.80 -3.52
N THR A 463 -0.21 -32.92 -3.67
CA THR A 463 0.44 -33.63 -2.56
C THR A 463 1.49 -32.77 -1.88
N GLN A 464 2.35 -32.10 -2.66
CA GLN A 464 3.38 -31.20 -2.13
C GLN A 464 2.76 -30.03 -1.36
N ARG A 465 1.73 -29.39 -1.92
CA ARG A 465 1.08 -28.23 -1.29
C ARG A 465 0.41 -28.58 0.03
N LEU A 466 -0.26 -29.73 0.11
CA LEU A 466 -0.87 -30.19 1.37
C LEU A 466 0.17 -30.45 2.46
N ALA A 467 1.37 -30.91 2.09
CA ALA A 467 2.47 -31.10 3.03
C ALA A 467 3.04 -29.77 3.56
N GLU A 468 3.03 -28.71 2.75
CA GLU A 468 3.57 -27.39 3.11
C GLU A 468 2.57 -26.54 3.93
N ALA A 469 1.26 -26.76 3.80
CA ALA A 469 0.18 -26.06 4.54
C ALA A 469 0.24 -24.51 4.46
N THR A 470 0.76 -23.97 3.37
CA THR A 470 1.00 -22.52 3.15
C THR A 470 -0.02 -21.86 2.23
N ASP A 471 -1.02 -22.59 1.72
CA ASP A 471 -1.99 -22.10 0.73
C ASP A 471 -3.43 -22.31 1.19
N ALA A 472 -4.33 -21.40 0.78
CA ALA A 472 -5.74 -21.42 1.19
C ALA A 472 -6.57 -22.55 0.55
N SER A 473 -6.07 -23.20 -0.51
CA SER A 473 -6.81 -24.24 -1.21
C SER A 473 -6.59 -25.62 -0.61
N GLU A 474 -7.70 -26.24 -0.19
CA GLU A 474 -7.75 -27.52 0.52
C GLU A 474 -8.03 -28.74 -0.39
N ALA A 475 -7.92 -28.57 -1.71
CA ALA A 475 -8.19 -29.68 -2.63
C ALA A 475 -7.14 -30.79 -2.50
N ASP A 476 -7.60 -32.00 -2.19
CA ASP A 476 -6.85 -33.25 -2.18
C ASP A 476 -7.07 -34.06 -3.49
N LEU A 477 -6.55 -35.30 -3.53
CA LEU A 477 -6.67 -36.17 -4.70
C LEU A 477 -8.10 -36.67 -4.95
N ASP A 478 -8.91 -36.79 -3.90
CA ASP A 478 -10.31 -37.22 -4.00
C ASP A 478 -11.17 -36.07 -4.54
N VAL A 479 -10.94 -34.85 -4.05
CA VAL A 479 -11.51 -33.61 -4.60
C VAL A 479 -11.09 -33.42 -6.06
N LEU A 480 -9.83 -33.65 -6.42
CA LEU A 480 -9.38 -33.60 -7.81
C LEU A 480 -10.19 -34.56 -8.70
N THR A 481 -10.35 -35.81 -8.26
CA THR A 481 -11.09 -36.83 -9.00
C THR A 481 -12.56 -36.46 -9.17
N SER A 482 -13.20 -35.97 -8.10
CA SER A 482 -14.58 -35.49 -8.16
C SER A 482 -14.74 -34.31 -9.12
N LEU A 483 -13.82 -33.35 -9.09
CA LEU A 483 -13.88 -32.16 -9.94
C LEU A 483 -13.62 -32.49 -11.42
N GLN A 484 -12.74 -33.46 -11.70
CA GLN A 484 -12.51 -33.99 -13.04
C GLN A 484 -13.79 -34.52 -13.68
N ALA A 485 -14.61 -35.26 -12.92
CA ALA A 485 -15.88 -35.80 -13.41
C ALA A 485 -16.90 -34.69 -13.77
N THR A 486 -16.76 -33.51 -13.18
CA THR A 486 -17.66 -32.36 -13.40
C THR A 486 -17.14 -31.33 -14.42
N GLN A 487 -15.95 -31.55 -14.98
CA GLN A 487 -15.33 -30.61 -15.90
C GLN A 487 -15.98 -30.68 -17.29
N GLU A 488 -16.55 -29.57 -17.73
CA GLU A 488 -17.08 -29.41 -19.08
C GLU A 488 -16.00 -28.79 -19.98
N THR A 489 -15.92 -29.26 -21.23
CA THR A 489 -15.04 -28.65 -22.24
C THR A 489 -15.47 -27.23 -22.56
N LEU A 490 -14.51 -26.36 -22.87
CA LEU A 490 -14.80 -25.01 -23.37
C LEU A 490 -15.59 -25.09 -24.67
N ALA A 491 -16.72 -24.40 -24.73
CA ALA A 491 -17.58 -24.34 -25.89
C ALA A 491 -16.91 -23.56 -27.05
N PRO A 492 -17.29 -23.79 -28.32
CA PRO A 492 -16.65 -23.15 -29.47
C PRO A 492 -16.62 -21.62 -29.43
N HIS A 493 -17.63 -20.97 -28.83
CA HIS A 493 -17.66 -19.52 -28.66
C HIS A 493 -16.69 -19.03 -27.57
N GLU A 494 -16.43 -19.83 -26.54
CA GLU A 494 -15.50 -19.52 -25.45
C GLU A 494 -14.04 -19.58 -25.93
N LEU A 495 -13.75 -20.45 -26.91
CA LEU A 495 -12.40 -20.61 -27.48
C LEU A 495 -11.87 -19.33 -28.12
N ARG A 496 -12.74 -18.42 -28.58
CA ARG A 496 -12.36 -17.13 -29.18
C ARG A 496 -11.68 -16.19 -28.20
N TYR A 497 -11.96 -16.34 -26.91
CA TYR A 497 -11.44 -15.53 -25.82
C TYR A 497 -10.48 -16.34 -24.93
N THR A 498 -10.12 -17.55 -25.34
CA THR A 498 -9.31 -18.47 -24.54
C THR A 498 -7.84 -18.36 -24.90
N VAL A 499 -7.01 -18.16 -23.89
CA VAL A 499 -5.55 -18.29 -23.99
C VAL A 499 -5.12 -19.49 -23.15
N ARG A 500 -4.40 -20.43 -23.77
CA ARG A 500 -3.94 -21.66 -23.12
C ARG A 500 -2.55 -21.47 -22.54
N PHE A 501 -2.33 -21.93 -21.32
CA PHE A 501 -1.03 -21.92 -20.64
C PHE A 501 -0.63 -23.35 -20.28
N VAL A 502 0.64 -23.69 -20.52
CA VAL A 502 1.16 -25.07 -20.35
C VAL A 502 1.97 -25.21 -19.06
N ASN A 503 2.68 -24.17 -18.65
CA ASN A 503 3.42 -24.18 -17.40
C ASN A 503 3.27 -22.83 -16.70
N SER A 504 2.60 -22.85 -15.55
CA SER A 504 2.23 -21.67 -14.78
C SER A 504 3.38 -20.83 -14.20
N GLY A 505 4.62 -20.99 -14.70
CA GLY A 505 5.83 -20.25 -14.31
C GLY A 505 6.31 -19.25 -15.38
N ARG A 506 7.48 -18.63 -15.13
CA ARG A 506 8.15 -17.69 -16.06
C ARG A 506 8.91 -18.40 -17.18
N ASP A 507 8.37 -19.50 -17.70
CA ASP A 507 9.04 -20.29 -18.72
C ASP A 507 8.88 -19.65 -20.11
N ALA A 508 9.91 -19.80 -20.94
CA ALA A 508 9.89 -19.34 -22.34
C ALA A 508 8.71 -19.91 -23.16
N ALA A 509 8.18 -21.07 -22.74
CA ALA A 509 7.07 -21.76 -23.40
C ALA A 509 5.76 -20.94 -23.43
N ASP A 510 5.51 -20.10 -22.42
CA ASP A 510 4.28 -19.31 -22.31
C ASP A 510 4.46 -17.82 -22.70
N ALA A 511 5.66 -17.42 -23.12
CA ALA A 511 5.95 -16.02 -23.49
C ALA A 511 5.02 -15.49 -24.60
N GLY A 512 4.75 -16.31 -25.62
CA GLY A 512 3.79 -15.99 -26.68
C GLY A 512 2.35 -15.88 -26.17
N ASN A 513 1.95 -16.77 -25.26
CA ASN A 513 0.60 -16.80 -24.68
C ASN A 513 0.33 -15.53 -23.86
N TRP A 514 1.33 -15.02 -23.13
CA TRP A 514 1.20 -13.75 -22.44
C TRP A 514 0.98 -12.56 -23.38
N LEU A 515 1.64 -12.51 -24.54
CA LEU A 515 1.43 -11.46 -25.54
C LEU A 515 0.04 -11.54 -26.16
N VAL A 516 -0.47 -12.76 -26.38
CA VAL A 516 -1.86 -12.95 -26.85
C VAL A 516 -2.85 -12.46 -25.79
N LEU A 517 -2.65 -12.84 -24.52
CA LEU A 517 -3.51 -12.39 -23.44
C LEU A 517 -3.51 -10.87 -23.31
N GLU A 518 -2.34 -10.23 -23.38
CA GLU A 518 -2.21 -8.78 -23.37
C GLU A 518 -3.02 -8.11 -24.50
N LYS A 519 -2.95 -8.64 -25.72
CA LYS A 519 -3.75 -8.14 -26.85
C LYS A 519 -5.25 -8.32 -26.65
N VAL A 520 -5.67 -9.44 -26.05
CA VAL A 520 -7.08 -9.74 -25.79
C VAL A 520 -7.67 -8.80 -24.74
N ILE A 521 -6.88 -8.41 -23.72
CA ILE A 521 -7.35 -7.56 -22.62
C ILE A 521 -7.10 -6.06 -22.84
N SER A 522 -6.26 -5.69 -23.79
CA SER A 522 -6.09 -4.32 -24.24
C SER A 522 -7.22 -3.95 -25.21
N ALA A 523 -7.88 -2.81 -24.98
CA ALA A 523 -8.99 -2.30 -25.78
C ALA A 523 -8.65 -1.98 -27.26
N GLU A 524 -7.43 -2.27 -27.72
CA GLU A 524 -6.99 -2.15 -29.13
C GLU A 524 -7.57 -3.23 -30.06
N THR A 525 -8.39 -4.16 -29.56
CA THR A 525 -9.01 -5.21 -30.40
C THR A 525 -10.54 -5.16 -30.42
N ALA A 526 -11.10 -3.97 -30.66
CA ALA A 526 -12.48 -3.84 -31.12
C ALA A 526 -12.53 -3.67 -32.66
N ASP A 527 -12.04 -4.67 -33.42
CA ASP A 527 -12.68 -5.20 -34.64
C ASP A 527 -11.85 -6.33 -35.29
N PRO A 528 -12.25 -7.62 -35.23
CA PRO A 528 -11.69 -8.67 -36.10
C PRO A 528 -12.26 -8.67 -37.53
N ARG A 529 -13.01 -7.64 -37.94
CA ARG A 529 -13.59 -7.48 -39.28
C ARG A 529 -13.19 -6.14 -39.94
N GLN A 530 -11.90 -5.85 -40.02
CA GLN A 530 -11.34 -5.08 -41.13
C GLN A 530 -10.07 -5.73 -41.67
#